data_AF-A0A328DNV9-F1
#
_entry.id   AF-A0A328DNV9-F1
#
_cell.length_a   1.000
_cell.length_b   1.000
_cell.length_c   1.000
_cell.angle_alpha   90.00
_cell.angle_beta   90.00
_cell.angle_gamma   90.00
#
_symmetry.space_group_name_H-M   'P 1'
#
loop_
_entity.id
_entity.type
_entity.pdbx_description
1 polymer ?
#
loop_
_entity_poly.entity_id
_entity_poly.type
_entity_poly.pdbx_seq_one_letter_code
_entity_poly.pdbx_strand_id
1 'polypeptide(L)'
;MEAVRKQATKLRERVAKQQQDVLKRFSGGVGGSDNGVTDEAELLLHKKLEKLYISTRAGKHFQRDIVRGVEGHIVTGSKQIEIGTKLCEDARKYGADNTCTSSGTLSKAALSYSMARAQMEKEWDNLLKALETQVAEPLRSMVVGAPLI
;
A
#
# COMPACT_ATOMS: atom_id res chain seq x y z
N MET A 1 12.70 -78.49 -9.58
CA MET A 1 12.32 -77.66 -8.41
C MET A 1 13.44 -76.77 -7.88
N GLU A 2 14.72 -77.17 -7.92
CA GLU A 2 15.83 -76.36 -7.39
C GLU A 2 16.21 -75.12 -8.22
N ALA A 3 16.14 -75.22 -9.56
CA ALA A 3 16.47 -74.10 -10.44
C ALA A 3 15.56 -72.87 -10.22
N VAL A 4 14.27 -73.12 -9.99
CA VAL A 4 13.26 -72.09 -9.67
C VAL A 4 13.56 -71.45 -8.32
N ARG A 5 13.94 -72.23 -7.30
CA ARG A 5 14.35 -71.69 -5.99
C ARG A 5 15.58 -70.80 -6.09
N LYS A 6 16.59 -71.19 -6.88
CA LYS A 6 17.81 -70.40 -7.11
C LYS A 6 17.54 -69.08 -7.87
N GLN A 7 16.55 -69.05 -8.76
CA GLN A 7 16.14 -67.82 -9.43
C GLN A 7 15.38 -66.90 -8.48
N ALA A 8 14.49 -67.45 -7.65
CA ALA A 8 13.75 -66.70 -6.64
C ALA A 8 14.68 -66.05 -5.59
N THR A 9 15.73 -66.74 -5.14
CA THR A 9 16.71 -66.16 -4.21
C THR A 9 17.50 -65.02 -4.85
N LYS A 10 17.96 -65.18 -6.09
CA LYS A 10 18.65 -64.11 -6.85
C LYS A 10 17.77 -62.88 -7.06
N LEU A 11 16.48 -63.08 -7.34
CA LEU A 11 15.53 -61.97 -7.48
C LEU A 11 15.35 -61.25 -6.14
N ARG A 12 15.17 -61.98 -5.04
CA ARG A 12 15.04 -61.42 -3.70
C ARG A 12 16.27 -60.60 -3.30
N GLU A 13 17.47 -61.07 -3.61
CA GLU A 13 18.72 -60.33 -3.35
C GLU A 13 18.83 -59.06 -4.20
N ARG A 14 18.42 -59.11 -5.48
CA ARG A 14 18.40 -57.92 -6.35
C ARG A 14 17.40 -56.88 -5.85
N VAL A 15 16.20 -57.32 -5.47
CA VAL A 15 15.17 -56.44 -4.90
C VAL A 15 15.62 -55.85 -3.57
N ALA A 16 16.23 -56.64 -2.68
CA ALA A 16 16.75 -56.14 -1.41
C ALA A 16 17.86 -55.09 -1.60
N LYS A 17 18.79 -55.29 -2.55
CA LYS A 17 19.81 -54.29 -2.90
C LYS A 17 19.17 -53.02 -3.46
N GLN A 18 18.22 -53.16 -4.39
CA GLN A 18 17.53 -52.01 -4.98
C GLN A 18 16.72 -51.25 -3.91
N GLN A 19 16.03 -51.95 -3.01
CA GLN A 19 15.33 -51.34 -1.88
C GLN A 19 16.30 -50.66 -0.91
N GLN A 20 17.47 -51.23 -0.66
CA GLN A 20 18.51 -50.61 0.16
C GLN A 20 19.09 -49.36 -0.51
N ASP A 21 19.26 -49.35 -1.82
CA ASP A 21 19.76 -48.18 -2.57
C ASP A 21 18.71 -47.07 -2.66
N VAL A 22 17.44 -47.45 -2.84
CA VAL A 22 16.29 -46.53 -2.77
C VAL A 22 16.17 -45.95 -1.36
N LEU A 23 16.20 -46.79 -0.34
CA LEU A 23 16.21 -46.33 1.05
C LEU A 23 17.43 -45.46 1.32
N LYS A 24 18.65 -45.80 0.88
CA LYS A 24 19.80 -44.88 1.04
C LYS A 24 19.61 -43.53 0.38
N ARG A 25 18.90 -43.47 -0.75
CA ARG A 25 18.53 -42.20 -1.41
C ARG A 25 17.47 -41.42 -0.63
N PHE A 26 16.53 -42.09 0.04
CA PHE A 26 15.43 -41.46 0.78
C PHE A 26 15.66 -41.30 2.30
N SER A 27 16.53 -42.13 2.89
CA SER A 27 16.87 -42.24 4.31
C SER A 27 18.29 -41.77 4.59
N GLY A 28 19.07 -41.43 3.56
CA GLY A 28 20.39 -40.79 3.65
C GLY A 28 20.31 -39.31 4.05
N GLY A 29 19.38 -38.96 4.94
CA GLY A 29 19.28 -37.67 5.61
C GLY A 29 20.41 -37.40 6.60
N VAL A 30 21.54 -38.11 6.54
CA VAL A 30 22.75 -37.79 7.31
C VAL A 30 23.98 -38.24 6.49
N GLY A 31 24.67 -37.30 5.83
CA GLY A 31 26.07 -37.52 5.43
C GLY A 31 26.45 -37.40 3.95
N GLY A 32 25.59 -36.91 3.06
CA GLY A 32 25.99 -36.43 1.74
C GLY A 32 26.12 -34.91 1.76
N SER A 33 27.34 -34.39 1.65
CA SER A 33 27.70 -32.95 1.77
C SER A 33 26.90 -31.99 0.87
N ASP A 34 26.10 -32.49 -0.07
CA ASP A 34 25.34 -31.72 -1.06
C ASP A 34 23.83 -31.59 -0.72
N ASN A 35 23.27 -32.47 0.11
CA ASN A 35 21.84 -32.45 0.46
C ASN A 35 21.52 -31.48 1.62
N GLY A 36 22.44 -31.30 2.58
CA GLY A 36 22.25 -30.32 3.65
C GLY A 36 22.29 -28.87 3.15
N VAL A 37 23.03 -28.62 2.07
CA VAL A 37 23.12 -27.30 1.42
C VAL A 37 21.81 -26.96 0.69
N THR A 38 21.11 -27.95 0.14
CA THR A 38 19.83 -27.76 -0.55
C THR A 38 18.71 -27.42 0.45
N ASP A 39 18.62 -28.14 1.57
CA ASP A 39 17.63 -27.88 2.64
C ASP A 39 17.86 -26.52 3.33
N GLU A 40 19.12 -26.15 3.59
CA GLU A 40 19.44 -24.84 4.16
C GLU A 40 19.16 -23.69 3.18
N ALA A 41 19.49 -23.85 1.89
CA ALA A 41 19.18 -22.86 0.86
C ALA A 41 17.66 -22.67 0.67
N GLU A 42 16.89 -23.76 0.70
CA GLU A 42 15.42 -23.72 0.64
C GLU A 42 14.82 -23.04 1.88
N LEU A 43 15.32 -23.36 3.08
CA LEU A 43 14.90 -22.70 4.32
C LEU A 43 15.22 -21.19 4.30
N LEU A 44 16.39 -20.80 3.80
CA LEU A 44 16.76 -19.39 3.63
C LEU A 44 15.86 -18.68 2.63
N LEU A 45 15.50 -19.34 1.52
CA LEU A 45 14.56 -18.80 0.54
C LEU A 45 13.16 -18.62 1.14
N HIS A 46 12.68 -19.61 1.90
CA HIS A 46 11.40 -19.53 2.60
C HIS A 46 11.35 -18.32 3.56
N LYS A 47 12.39 -18.14 4.38
CA LYS A 47 12.51 -16.97 5.28
C LYS A 47 12.54 -15.65 4.52
N LYS A 48 13.19 -15.59 3.35
CA LYS A 48 13.19 -14.38 2.50
C LYS A 48 11.79 -14.10 1.95
N LEU A 49 11.08 -15.13 1.52
CA LEU A 49 9.71 -15.00 1.00
C LEU A 49 8.72 -14.56 2.09
N GLU A 50 8.84 -15.10 3.30
CA GLU A 50 8.03 -14.68 4.46
C GLU A 50 8.26 -13.20 4.79
N LYS A 51 9.52 -12.77 4.86
CA LYS A 51 9.86 -11.35 5.08
C LYS A 51 9.32 -10.46 3.96
N LEU A 52 9.44 -10.90 2.71
CA LEU A 52 8.89 -10.18 1.55
C LEU A 52 7.37 -10.04 1.71
N TYR A 53 6.64 -11.13 1.95
CA TYR A 53 5.20 -11.12 2.15
C TYR A 53 4.76 -10.15 3.26
N ILE A 54 5.38 -10.23 4.45
CA ILE A 54 5.07 -9.33 5.57
C ILE A 54 5.31 -7.87 5.17
N SER A 55 6.46 -7.58 4.56
CA SER A 55 6.82 -6.20 4.16
C SER A 55 5.90 -5.64 3.08
N THR A 56 5.52 -6.46 2.08
CA THR A 56 4.59 -6.06 1.02
C THR A 56 3.19 -5.82 1.57
N ARG A 57 2.72 -6.69 2.48
CA ARG A 57 1.43 -6.50 3.16
C ARG A 57 1.42 -5.22 3.99
N ALA A 58 2.46 -4.96 4.77
CA ALA A 58 2.60 -3.72 5.55
C ALA A 58 2.61 -2.48 4.64
N GLY A 59 3.37 -2.52 3.54
CA GLY A 59 3.37 -1.45 2.53
C GLY A 59 1.99 -1.19 1.94
N LYS A 60 1.22 -2.24 1.61
CA LYS A 60 -0.16 -2.10 1.09
C LYS A 60 -1.10 -1.46 2.13
N HIS A 61 -0.94 -1.76 3.42
CA HIS A 61 -1.71 -1.08 4.47
C HIS A 61 -1.33 0.40 4.58
N PHE A 62 -0.03 0.71 4.61
CA PHE A 62 0.46 2.08 4.68
C PHE A 62 -0.03 2.94 3.49
N GLN A 63 -0.01 2.39 2.27
CA GLN A 63 -0.58 3.06 1.09
C GLN A 63 -2.06 3.41 1.27
N ARG A 64 -2.87 2.50 1.85
CA ARG A 64 -4.29 2.77 2.13
C ARG A 64 -4.46 3.91 3.14
N ASP A 65 -3.60 3.98 4.14
CA ASP A 65 -3.67 5.03 5.16
C ASP A 65 -3.31 6.40 4.57
N ILE A 66 -2.31 6.45 3.67
CA ILE A 66 -2.00 7.68 2.91
C ILE A 66 -3.20 8.11 2.07
N VAL A 67 -3.81 7.19 1.30
CA VAL A 67 -4.99 7.51 0.46
C VAL A 67 -6.10 8.12 1.31
N ARG A 68 -6.46 7.47 2.43
CA ARG A 68 -7.48 8.00 3.34
C ARG A 68 -7.11 9.37 3.91
N GLY A 69 -5.84 9.58 4.26
CA GLY A 69 -5.36 10.86 4.77
C GLY A 69 -5.51 11.99 3.76
N VAL A 70 -5.09 11.76 2.50
CA VAL A 70 -5.19 12.75 1.42
C VAL A 70 -6.65 13.02 1.05
N GLU A 71 -7.46 11.99 0.89
CA GLU A 71 -8.89 12.13 0.59
C GLU A 71 -9.63 12.86 1.71
N GLY A 72 -9.33 12.53 2.97
CA GLY A 72 -9.85 13.24 4.13
C GLY A 72 -9.46 14.72 4.14
N HIS A 73 -8.21 15.04 3.83
CA HIS A 73 -7.74 16.42 3.71
C HIS A 73 -8.49 17.19 2.60
N ILE A 74 -8.71 16.57 1.43
CA ILE A 74 -9.47 17.16 0.32
C ILE A 74 -10.91 17.46 0.73
N VAL A 75 -11.59 16.50 1.37
CA VAL A 75 -12.98 16.67 1.82
C VAL A 75 -13.09 17.80 2.85
N THR A 76 -12.23 17.79 3.87
CA THR A 76 -12.22 18.85 4.89
C THR A 76 -11.84 20.20 4.29
N GLY A 77 -10.83 20.25 3.41
CA GLY A 77 -10.39 21.47 2.73
C GLY A 77 -11.49 22.07 1.86
N SER A 78 -12.24 21.23 1.13
CA SER A 78 -13.38 21.67 0.33
C SER A 78 -14.45 22.35 1.19
N LYS A 79 -14.72 21.81 2.38
CA LYS A 79 -15.65 22.44 3.34
C LYS A 79 -15.12 23.77 3.88
N GLN A 80 -13.82 23.88 4.12
CA GLN A 80 -13.18 25.14 4.53
C GLN A 80 -13.31 26.22 3.45
N ILE A 81 -13.15 25.85 2.18
CA ILE A 81 -13.33 26.74 1.03
C ILE A 81 -14.75 27.28 0.97
N GLU A 82 -15.77 26.43 1.16
CA GLU A 82 -17.18 26.86 1.19
C GLU A 82 -17.43 27.89 2.29
N ILE A 83 -16.92 27.65 3.50
CA ILE A 83 -17.05 28.56 4.64
C ILE A 83 -16.32 29.89 4.36
N GLY A 84 -15.10 29.82 3.86
CA GLY A 84 -14.28 31.00 3.56
C GLY A 84 -14.85 31.84 2.42
N THR A 85 -15.44 31.19 1.41
CA THR A 85 -16.15 31.86 0.31
C THR A 85 -17.35 32.63 0.84
N LYS A 86 -18.18 32.01 1.69
CA LYS A 86 -19.31 32.68 2.33
C LYS A 86 -18.88 33.88 3.18
N LEU A 87 -17.81 33.73 3.96
CA LEU A 87 -17.26 34.81 4.77
C LEU A 87 -16.76 35.98 3.90
N CYS A 88 -16.12 35.68 2.76
CA CYS A 88 -15.72 36.69 1.79
C CYS A 88 -16.94 37.44 1.23
N GLU A 89 -18.00 36.74 0.86
CA GLU A 89 -19.24 37.34 0.35
C GLU A 89 -19.88 38.27 1.38
N ASP A 90 -19.98 37.82 2.64
CA ASP A 90 -20.53 38.60 3.75
C ASP A 90 -19.68 39.85 4.02
N ALA A 91 -18.34 39.72 4.04
CA ALA A 91 -17.43 40.85 4.21
C ALA A 91 -17.52 41.85 3.06
N ARG A 92 -17.64 41.36 1.81
CA ARG A 92 -17.83 42.21 0.63
C ARG A 92 -19.14 42.97 0.69
N LYS A 93 -20.23 42.29 1.08
CA LYS A 93 -21.55 42.91 1.26
C LYS A 93 -21.52 43.98 2.34
N TYR A 94 -20.94 43.66 3.51
CA TYR A 94 -20.73 44.64 4.56
C TYR A 94 -19.97 45.87 4.06
N GLY A 95 -18.88 45.66 3.32
CA GLY A 95 -18.05 46.74 2.79
C GLY A 95 -18.77 47.61 1.75
N ALA A 96 -19.65 47.04 0.93
CA ALA A 96 -20.42 47.76 -0.08
C ALA A 96 -21.62 48.53 0.50
N ASP A 97 -22.32 47.93 1.47
CA ASP A 97 -23.63 48.42 1.96
C ASP A 97 -23.51 49.34 3.19
N ASN A 98 -22.41 49.29 3.96
CA ASN A 98 -22.24 50.11 5.18
C ASN A 98 -21.37 51.36 4.98
N THR A 99 -22.01 52.47 4.59
CA THR A 99 -21.44 53.83 4.65
C THR A 99 -21.76 54.57 5.96
N CYS A 100 -22.37 53.90 6.96
CA CYS A 100 -22.97 54.57 8.12
C CYS A 100 -22.01 55.09 9.20
N THR A 101 -20.70 54.81 9.11
CA THR A 101 -19.69 55.34 10.05
C THR A 101 -18.84 56.42 9.39
N SER A 102 -18.63 57.53 10.09
CA SER A 102 -18.05 58.79 9.57
C SER A 102 -16.65 58.67 8.92
N SER A 103 -15.98 57.53 9.08
CA SER A 103 -14.61 57.30 8.60
C SER A 103 -14.51 56.29 7.45
N GLY A 104 -15.52 55.43 7.21
CA GLY A 104 -15.47 54.40 6.14
C GLY A 104 -14.32 53.37 6.23
N THR A 105 -13.45 53.47 7.24
CA THR A 105 -12.26 52.63 7.42
C THR A 105 -12.62 51.15 7.51
N LEU A 106 -13.67 50.81 8.25
CA LEU A 106 -14.09 49.42 8.42
C LEU A 106 -14.68 48.82 7.13
N SER A 107 -15.43 49.61 6.35
CA SER A 107 -15.93 49.20 5.03
C SER A 107 -14.77 48.89 4.06
N LYS A 108 -13.76 49.77 4.00
CA LYS A 108 -12.54 49.55 3.20
C LYS A 108 -11.76 48.31 3.65
N ALA A 109 -11.61 48.12 4.96
CA ALA A 109 -10.93 46.94 5.51
C ALA A 109 -11.68 45.65 5.15
N ALA A 110 -13.02 45.64 5.25
CA ALA A 110 -13.85 44.49 4.87
C ALA A 110 -13.75 44.16 3.38
N LEU A 111 -13.75 45.17 2.49
CA LEU A 111 -13.52 44.98 1.06
C LEU A 111 -12.12 44.39 0.80
N SER A 112 -11.07 44.96 1.39
CA SER A 112 -9.70 44.45 1.25
C SER A 112 -9.57 43.00 1.71
N TYR A 113 -10.17 42.67 2.86
CA TYR A 113 -10.20 41.31 3.38
C TYR A 113 -10.93 40.36 2.43
N SER A 114 -12.10 40.74 1.91
CA SER A 114 -12.88 39.90 1.00
C SER A 114 -12.08 39.55 -0.26
N MET A 115 -11.41 40.52 -0.89
CA MET A 115 -10.61 40.28 -2.08
C MET A 115 -9.42 39.36 -1.81
N ALA A 116 -8.69 39.61 -0.71
CA ALA A 116 -7.56 38.78 -0.33
C ALA A 116 -8.01 37.34 -0.02
N ARG A 117 -9.11 37.19 0.73
CA ARG A 117 -9.64 35.88 1.10
C ARG A 117 -10.15 35.12 -0.13
N ALA A 118 -10.85 35.76 -1.06
CA ALA A 118 -11.28 35.14 -2.30
C ALA A 118 -10.11 34.56 -3.12
N GLN A 119 -9.00 35.31 -3.20
CA GLN A 119 -7.81 34.82 -3.89
C GLN A 119 -7.18 33.63 -3.15
N MET A 120 -7.13 33.65 -1.81
CA MET A 120 -6.64 32.52 -1.03
C MET A 120 -7.50 31.26 -1.24
N GLU A 121 -8.82 31.38 -1.22
CA GLU A 121 -9.71 30.22 -1.45
C GLU A 121 -9.54 29.65 -2.86
N LYS A 122 -9.32 30.50 -3.86
CA LYS A 122 -9.02 30.07 -5.23
C LYS A 122 -7.73 29.26 -5.31
N GLU A 123 -6.65 29.73 -4.68
CA GLU A 123 -5.39 28.96 -4.65
C GLU A 123 -5.55 27.66 -3.85
N TRP A 124 -6.37 27.66 -2.81
CA TRP A 124 -6.66 26.46 -2.04
C TRP A 124 -7.45 25.43 -2.85
N ASP A 125 -8.47 25.86 -3.60
CA ASP A 125 -9.22 25.02 -4.53
C ASP A 125 -8.31 24.40 -5.60
N ASN A 126 -7.40 25.20 -6.18
CA ASN A 126 -6.41 24.70 -7.14
C ASN A 126 -5.50 23.63 -6.53
N LEU A 127 -5.04 23.83 -5.29
CA LEU A 127 -4.22 22.84 -4.59
C LEU A 127 -5.00 21.55 -4.35
N LEU A 128 -6.24 21.63 -3.85
CA LEU A 128 -7.04 20.44 -3.56
C LEU A 128 -7.32 19.63 -4.84
N LYS A 129 -7.60 20.30 -5.96
CA LYS A 129 -7.74 19.64 -7.28
C LYS A 129 -6.44 18.97 -7.74
N ALA A 130 -5.29 19.61 -7.50
CA ALA A 130 -3.99 19.00 -7.81
C ALA A 130 -3.72 17.77 -6.92
N LEU A 131 -4.05 17.84 -5.63
CA LEU A 131 -3.92 16.69 -4.72
C LEU A 131 -4.86 15.55 -5.14
N GLU A 132 -6.08 15.84 -5.56
CA GLU A 132 -7.03 14.83 -6.03
C GLU A 132 -6.49 14.08 -7.26
N THR A 133 -6.10 14.83 -8.29
CA THR A 133 -5.72 14.27 -9.60
C THR A 133 -4.29 13.71 -9.63
N GLN A 134 -3.33 14.37 -8.97
CA GLN A 134 -1.91 13.99 -9.06
C GLN A 134 -1.48 13.07 -7.92
N VAL A 135 -2.25 12.97 -6.82
CA VAL A 135 -1.86 12.18 -5.65
C VAL A 135 -2.91 11.13 -5.29
N ALA A 136 -4.16 11.53 -5.03
CA ALA A 136 -5.19 10.62 -4.54
C ALA A 136 -5.56 9.56 -5.59
N GLU A 137 -5.85 9.96 -6.82
CA GLU A 137 -6.24 9.04 -7.90
C GLU A 137 -5.16 7.99 -8.25
N PRO A 138 -3.87 8.36 -8.45
CA PRO A 138 -2.82 7.37 -8.70
C PRO A 138 -2.65 6.39 -7.54
N LEU A 139 -2.63 6.88 -6.29
CA LEU A 139 -2.45 6.02 -5.12
C LEU A 139 -3.65 5.09 -4.90
N ARG A 140 -4.88 5.58 -5.12
CA ARG A 140 -6.10 4.75 -5.08
C ARG A 140 -6.01 3.62 -6.11
N SER A 141 -5.58 3.94 -7.32
CA SER A 141 -5.40 2.97 -8.41
C SER A 141 -4.36 1.90 -8.04
N MET A 142 -3.25 2.29 -7.41
CA MET A 142 -2.23 1.35 -6.91
C MET A 142 -2.78 0.41 -5.83
N VAL A 143 -3.61 0.92 -4.92
CA VAL A 143 -4.19 0.13 -3.81
C VAL A 143 -5.22 -0.90 -4.29
N VAL A 144 -6.01 -0.56 -5.31
CA VAL A 144 -7.08 -1.40 -5.89
C VAL A 144 -6.52 -2.58 -6.68
N GLY A 145 -5.23 -2.57 -7.04
CA GLY A 145 -4.53 -3.68 -7.67
C GLY A 145 -4.65 -5.02 -6.92
N ALA A 146 -4.32 -6.11 -7.63
CA ALA A 146 -4.59 -7.49 -7.26
C ALA A 146 -4.38 -7.77 -5.75
N PRO A 147 -5.32 -8.50 -5.11
CA PRO A 147 -5.14 -8.92 -3.73
C PRO A 147 -3.90 -9.82 -3.62
N LEU A 148 -3.11 -9.58 -2.57
CA LEU A 148 -2.05 -10.50 -2.17
C LEU A 148 -2.78 -11.64 -1.45
N ILE A 149 -3.26 -12.61 -2.22
CA ILE A 149 -3.88 -13.85 -1.70
C ILE A 149 -2.74 -14.83 -1.38
#